data_AF-A0A941UPG1-F1
#
_entry.id   AF-A0A941UPG1-F1
#
_cell.length_a   1.000
_cell.length_b   1.000
_cell.length_c   1.000
_cell.angle_alpha   90.00
_cell.angle_beta   90.00
_cell.angle_gamma   90.00
#
_symmetry.space_group_name_H-M   'P 1'
#
loop_
_entity.id
_entity.type
_entity.pdbx_description
1 polymer ?
#
loop_
_entity_poly.entity_id
_entity_poly.type
_entity_poly.pdbx_seq_one_letter_code
_entity_poly.pdbx_strand_id
1 'polypeptide(L)' 'MNAAVEMPAPLHFSDSAASKVRQLIDEEGNPELKLRVFVQGGGCSGFQYG' A
#
# COMPACT_ATOMS: atom_id res chain seq x y z
N MET A 1 31.79 12.13 -8.57
CA MET A 1 30.39 12.06 -9.02
C MET A 1 29.70 11.06 -8.11
N ASN A 2 28.91 11.52 -7.15
CA ASN A 2 28.26 10.65 -6.17
C ASN A 2 26.97 10.12 -6.80
N ALA A 3 26.92 8.82 -7.09
CA ALA A 3 25.68 8.17 -7.52
C ALA A 3 24.70 8.24 -6.34
N ALA A 4 23.61 8.98 -6.49
CA ALA A 4 22.48 8.87 -5.60
C ALA A 4 22.01 7.42 -5.66
N VAL A 5 22.09 6.70 -4.55
CA VAL A 5 21.57 5.34 -4.46
C VAL A 5 20.06 5.48 -4.45
N GLU A 6 19.44 5.35 -5.63
CA GLU A 6 17.98 5.21 -5.75
C GLU A 6 17.59 3.91 -5.04
N MET A 7 17.16 4.05 -3.79
CA MET A 7 16.56 2.94 -3.06
C MET A 7 15.21 2.67 -3.70
N PRO A 8 14.94 1.44 -4.17
CA PRO A 8 13.64 1.11 -4.73
C PRO A 8 12.56 1.38 -3.69
N ALA A 9 11.46 2.01 -4.13
CA ALA A 9 10.33 2.26 -3.25
C ALA A 9 9.86 0.92 -2.64
N PRO A 10 9.64 0.86 -1.31
CA PRO A 10 9.35 -0.40 -0.61
C PRO A 10 8.00 -1.01 -1.02
N LEU A 11 7.13 -0.23 -1.67
CA LEU A 11 5.85 -0.67 -2.19
C LEU A 11 5.50 0.14 -3.44
N HIS A 12 5.14 -0.55 -4.52
CA HIS A 12 4.59 0.09 -5.71
C HIS A 12 3.07 0.20 -5.55
N PHE A 13 2.58 1.42 -5.38
CA PHE A 13 1.17 1.71 -5.23
C PHE A 13 0.59 2.15 -6.57
N SER A 14 -0.21 1.29 -7.21
CA SER A 14 -0.75 1.56 -8.55
C SER A 14 -1.89 2.59 -8.52
N ASP A 15 -2.13 3.23 -9.67
CA ASP A 15 -3.24 4.18 -9.84
C ASP A 15 -4.61 3.54 -9.56
N SER A 16 -4.77 2.27 -9.89
CA SER A 16 -5.97 1.49 -9.58
C SER A 16 -6.18 1.31 -8.08
N ALA A 17 -5.12 1.06 -7.32
CA ALA A 17 -5.18 0.96 -5.86
C ALA A 17 -5.49 2.32 -5.23
N ALA A 18 -4.88 3.40 -5.74
CA ALA A 18 -5.17 4.77 -5.30
C ALA A 18 -6.64 5.14 -5.50
N SER A 19 -7.19 4.82 -6.67
CA SER A 19 -8.60 5.05 -7.00
C SER A 19 -9.53 4.29 -6.04
N LYS A 20 -9.21 3.03 -5.73
CA LYS A 20 -10.03 2.24 -4.80
C LYS A 20 -9.96 2.76 -3.37
N VAL A 21 -8.79 3.14 -2.88
CA VAL A 21 -8.63 3.74 -1.55
C VAL A 21 -9.39 5.06 -1.45
N ARG A 22 -9.33 5.88 -2.52
CA ARG A 22 -10.08 7.13 -2.57
C ARG A 22 -11.58 6.89 -2.46
N GLN A 23 -12.10 5.90 -3.19
CA GLN A 23 -13.51 5.51 -3.10
C GLN A 23 -13.90 5.13 -1.66
N LEU A 24 -13.08 4.34 -0.97
CA LEU A 24 -13.35 3.92 0.42
C LEU A 24 -13.37 5.11 1.39
N ILE A 25 -12.48 6.09 1.20
CA ILE A 25 -12.45 7.33 1.99
C ILE A 25 -13.75 8.13 1.80
N ASP A 26 -14.19 8.27 0.54
CA ASP A 26 -15.39 9.02 0.20
C ASP A 26 -16.67 8.28 0.68
N GLU A 27 -16.70 6.94 0.62
CA GLU A 27 -17.81 6.09 1.13
C GLU A 27 -17.98 6.21 2.65
N GLU A 28 -16.87 6.25 3.41
CA GLU A 28 -16.91 6.43 4.87
C GLU A 28 -17.08 7.90 5.28
N GLY A 29 -16.99 8.84 4.33
CA GLY A 29 -17.08 10.29 4.58
C GLY A 29 -15.99 10.82 5.51
N ASN A 30 -14.88 10.09 5.67
CA ASN A 30 -13.81 10.41 6.62
C ASN A 30 -12.48 10.69 5.89
N PRO A 31 -12.15 11.96 5.62
CA PRO A 31 -10.91 12.32 4.94
C PRO A 31 -9.64 11.99 5.74
N GLU A 32 -9.75 11.69 7.03
CA GLU A 32 -8.64 11.30 7.88
C GLU A 32 -8.35 9.79 7.88
N LEU A 33 -9.15 9.00 7.13
CA LEU A 33 -8.93 7.56 6.99
C LEU A 33 -7.59 7.28 6.30
N LYS A 34 -6.85 6.29 6.82
CA LYS A 34 -5.50 5.94 6.34
C LYS A 34 -5.45 4.49 5.90
N LEU A 35 -4.75 4.24 4.79
CA LEU A 35 -4.40 2.89 4.37
C LEU A 35 -3.30 2.34 5.30
N ARG A 36 -3.56 1.18 5.90
CA ARG A 36 -2.59 0.44 6.70
C ARG A 36 -2.36 -0.91 6.04
N VAL A 37 -1.11 -1.18 5.69
CA VAL A 37 -0.69 -2.51 5.23
C VAL A 37 -0.30 -3.36 6.43
N PHE A 38 -0.73 -4.61 6.45
CA PHE A 38 -0.29 -5.61 7.43
C PHE A 38 0.17 -6.88 6.74
N VAL A 39 1.01 -7.65 7.43
CA VAL A 39 1.53 -8.93 6.97
C VAL A 39 0.97 -10.02 7.85
N GLN A 40 0.45 -11.08 7.23
CA GLN A 40 -0.06 -12.26 7.92
C GLN A 40 0.61 -13.52 7.36
N GLY A 41 0.81 -14.53 8.21
CA GLY A 41 1.27 -15.84 7.75
C GLY A 41 0.22 -16.53 6.88
N GLY A 42 0.63 -17.04 5.72
CA GLY A 42 -0.20 -17.80 4.77
C GLY A 42 0.08 -19.30 4.76
N GLY A 43 0.84 -19.81 5.72
CA GLY A 43 1.23 -21.23 5.80
C GLY A 43 2.24 -21.60 4.71
N CYS A 44 2.04 -22.73 4.01
CA CYS A 44 2.94 -23.18 2.94
C CYS A 44 3.05 -22.19 1.77
N SER A 45 2.08 -21.27 1.63
CA SER A 45 2.05 -20.26 0.58
C SER A 45 2.85 -19.00 0.91
N GLY A 46 3.50 -18.92 2.09
CA GLY A 46 4.35 -17.80 2.49
C GLY A 46 3.61 -16.72 3.28
N PHE A 47 3.76 -15.47 2.89
CA PHE A 47 3.13 -14.32 3.57
C PHE A 47 2.01 -13.71 2.74
N GLN A 48 0.96 -13.26 3.41
CA GLN A 48 -0.15 -12.51 2.83
C GLN A 48 -0.05 -11.05 3.27
N TYR A 49 -0.37 -10.15 2.35
CA TYR A 49 -0.39 -8.71 2.58
C TYR A 49 -1.85 -8.23 2.47
N GLY A 50 -2.31 -7.52 3.48
CA GLY A 50 -3.66 -6.94 3.55
C GLY A 50 -3.64 -5.47 3.92
#